data_AF-A0A031GBR7-F1
#
_entry.id   AF-A0A031GBR7-F1
#
_cell.length_a   1.000
_cell.length_b   1.000
_cell.length_c   1.000
_cell.angle_alpha   90.00
_cell.angle_beta   90.00
_cell.angle_gamma   90.00
#
_symmetry.space_group_name_H-M   'P 1'
#
loop_
_entity.id
_entity.type
_entity.pdbx_description
1 polymer ?
#
loop_
_entity_poly.entity_id
_entity_poly.type
_entity_poly.pdbx_seq_one_letter_code
_entity_poly.pdbx_strand_id
1 'polypeptide(L)'
;MKRRLLMCLAWLPMVSLATDLCNSETDTKNFLSQWVERPDYILDIHSSFQPDGFSLEEGKVVYHGDLNDDGQEDFIFTSYSSRGSAGDSTFAFLIQCHGYLKHVGGDYFAEVKVLDGTPKNGGDVKDIEIYSYIRDKRGQIRYKGKEAMTRPHLWQFNPHTQLYEGQSE
;
A
#
# COMPACT_ATOMS: atom_id res chain seq x y z
N MET A 1 28.70 -52.49 23.57
CA MET A 1 27.35 -51.91 23.83
C MET A 1 27.56 -50.57 24.52
N LYS A 2 27.14 -49.39 24.06
CA LYS A 2 26.15 -48.94 23.08
C LYS A 2 26.66 -47.60 22.51
N ARG A 3 26.59 -47.42 21.19
CA ARG A 3 26.71 -46.11 20.52
C ARG A 3 25.55 -45.23 20.99
N ARG A 4 25.83 -43.97 21.36
CA ARG A 4 24.82 -42.90 21.37
C ARG A 4 25.26 -41.83 20.39
N LEU A 5 24.72 -41.93 19.17
CA LEU A 5 24.79 -40.89 18.16
C LEU A 5 23.80 -39.81 18.61
N LEU A 6 24.30 -38.64 19.01
CA LEU A 6 23.47 -37.50 19.34
C LEU A 6 23.03 -36.86 18.02
N MET A 7 21.76 -37.02 17.68
CA MET A 7 21.16 -36.48 16.47
C MET A 7 20.83 -35.01 16.73
N CYS A 8 21.73 -34.10 16.36
CA CYS A 8 21.43 -32.67 16.31
C CYS A 8 20.47 -32.45 15.13
N LEU A 9 19.16 -32.46 15.39
CA LEU A 9 18.19 -31.87 14.47
C LEU A 9 18.47 -30.37 14.44
N ALA A 10 19.27 -29.93 13.47
CA ALA A 10 19.35 -28.54 13.09
C ALA A 10 17.95 -28.14 12.58
N TRP A 11 17.22 -27.39 13.40
CA TRP A 11 16.07 -26.62 12.94
C TRP A 11 16.65 -25.51 12.07
N LEU A 12 16.75 -25.77 10.77
CA LEU A 12 16.98 -24.72 9.79
C LEU A 12 15.79 -23.77 9.92
N PRO A 13 15.99 -22.46 10.15
CA PRO A 13 14.90 -21.52 9.95
C PRO A 13 14.45 -21.72 8.51
N MET A 14 13.15 -21.98 8.31
CA MET A 14 12.57 -21.76 7.00
C MET A 14 12.76 -20.28 6.72
N VAL A 15 13.76 -19.96 5.93
CA VAL A 15 13.86 -18.64 5.32
C VAL A 15 12.60 -18.56 4.48
N SER A 16 11.63 -17.76 4.93
CA SER A 16 10.53 -17.33 4.07
C SER A 16 11.21 -16.82 2.82
N LEU A 17 10.90 -17.42 1.67
CA LEU A 17 11.27 -16.84 0.39
C LEU A 17 10.49 -15.53 0.34
N ALA A 18 11.07 -14.46 0.89
CA ALA A 18 10.68 -13.10 0.59
C ALA A 18 10.68 -13.06 -0.92
N THR A 19 9.48 -13.12 -1.50
CA THR A 19 9.27 -12.97 -2.94
C THR A 19 10.08 -11.74 -3.31
N ASP A 20 11.01 -11.86 -4.26
CA ASP A 20 11.90 -10.77 -4.66
C ASP A 20 11.03 -9.69 -5.31
N LEU A 21 10.45 -8.85 -4.45
CA LEU A 21 9.42 -7.90 -4.80
C LEU A 21 10.04 -6.74 -5.56
N CYS A 22 11.30 -6.45 -5.26
CA CYS A 22 12.02 -5.30 -5.75
C CYS A 22 12.88 -5.68 -6.97
N ASN A 23 12.56 -5.12 -8.12
CA ASN A 23 13.39 -5.20 -9.31
C ASN A 23 13.75 -3.80 -9.79
N SER A 24 14.95 -3.34 -9.45
CA SER A 24 15.37 -1.97 -9.74
C SER A 24 15.44 -1.63 -11.23
N GLU A 25 15.47 -2.61 -12.13
CA GLU A 25 15.51 -2.37 -13.58
C GLU A 25 14.12 -2.10 -14.16
N THR A 26 13.07 -2.69 -13.57
CA THR A 26 11.70 -2.63 -14.09
C THR A 26 10.77 -1.79 -13.23
N ASP A 27 11.10 -1.60 -11.96
CA ASP A 27 10.24 -0.90 -11.01
C ASP A 27 10.25 0.62 -11.24
N THR A 28 9.05 1.18 -11.22
CA THR A 28 8.87 2.62 -11.06
C THR A 28 9.48 3.06 -9.73
N LYS A 29 10.37 4.04 -9.78
CA LYS A 29 11.07 4.57 -8.60
C LYS A 29 10.28 5.71 -8.00
N ASN A 30 9.82 5.51 -6.77
CA ASN A 30 9.08 6.49 -6.01
C ASN A 30 9.86 6.90 -4.76
N PHE A 31 9.61 8.10 -4.28
CA PHE A 31 10.19 8.59 -3.03
C PHE A 31 9.17 9.43 -2.29
N LEU A 32 9.19 9.34 -0.97
CA LEU A 32 8.47 10.23 -0.08
C LEU A 32 9.46 11.18 0.58
N SER A 33 9.10 12.45 0.62
CA SER A 33 9.87 13.47 1.32
C SER A 33 8.91 14.37 2.08
N GLN A 34 9.37 14.93 3.19
CA GLN A 34 8.56 15.85 3.98
C GLN A 34 9.10 17.27 3.83
N TRP A 35 8.23 18.19 3.40
CA TRP A 35 8.58 19.57 3.12
C TRP A 35 7.96 20.47 4.17
N VAL A 36 8.78 21.36 4.73
CA VAL A 36 8.35 22.35 5.72
C VAL A 36 8.44 23.72 5.07
N GLU A 37 7.31 24.22 4.56
CA GLU A 37 7.29 25.57 3.96
C GLU A 37 7.12 26.67 5.02
N ARG A 38 6.40 26.35 6.10
CA ARG A 38 6.16 27.22 7.26
C ARG A 38 6.20 26.39 8.54
N PRO A 39 6.41 27.00 9.73
CA PRO A 39 6.58 26.26 10.99
C PRO A 39 5.44 25.31 11.37
N ASP A 40 4.25 25.52 10.82
CA ASP A 40 3.02 24.75 11.05
C ASP A 40 2.46 24.11 9.77
N TYR A 41 3.21 24.16 8.67
CA TYR A 41 2.79 23.65 7.37
C TYR A 41 3.80 22.61 6.87
N ILE A 42 3.50 21.37 7.22
CA ILE A 42 4.28 20.18 6.86
C ILE A 42 3.47 19.42 5.80
N LEU A 43 4.08 19.19 4.64
CA LEU A 43 3.52 18.42 3.55
C LEU A 43 4.34 17.17 3.30
N ASP A 44 3.67 16.04 3.08
CA ASP A 44 4.33 14.89 2.50
C ASP A 44 4.24 15.03 0.98
N ILE A 45 5.38 14.86 0.32
CA ILE A 45 5.53 14.94 -1.13
C ILE A 45 5.88 13.56 -1.65
N HIS A 46 5.01 13.03 -2.49
CA HIS A 46 5.30 11.85 -3.29
C HIS A 46 5.94 12.29 -4.60
N SER A 47 7.09 11.72 -4.89
CA SER A 47 7.83 11.96 -6.12
C SER A 47 8.04 10.65 -6.86
N SER A 48 7.95 10.67 -8.19
CA SER A 48 8.13 9.45 -8.98
C SER A 48 8.75 9.71 -10.34
N PHE A 49 9.54 8.75 -10.79
CA PHE A 49 10.03 8.68 -12.17
C PHE A 49 9.03 7.89 -13.02
N GLN A 50 8.29 8.60 -13.85
CA GLN A 50 7.37 8.05 -14.84
C GLN A 50 8.04 7.98 -16.22
N PRO A 51 7.49 7.22 -17.18
CA PRO A 51 8.07 7.12 -18.53
C PRO A 51 8.20 8.47 -19.26
N ASP A 52 7.35 9.44 -18.93
CA ASP A 52 7.30 10.78 -19.52
C ASP A 52 8.07 11.85 -18.72
N GLY A 53 8.56 11.52 -17.52
CA GLY A 53 9.40 12.41 -16.74
C GLY A 53 9.28 12.23 -15.23
N PHE A 54 9.74 13.24 -14.51
CA PHE A 54 9.65 13.29 -13.05
C PHE A 54 8.39 14.03 -12.62
N SER A 55 7.66 13.46 -11.67
CA SER A 55 6.42 14.03 -11.12
C SER A 55 6.53 14.27 -9.62
N LEU A 56 5.79 15.28 -9.15
CA LEU A 56 5.65 15.63 -7.74
C LEU A 56 4.16 15.77 -7.42
N GLU A 57 3.74 15.12 -6.34
CA GLU A 57 2.38 15.19 -5.82
C GLU A 57 2.40 15.57 -4.34
N GLU A 58 1.63 16.59 -3.99
CA GLU A 58 1.39 17.00 -2.60
C GLU A 58 0.31 16.12 -1.98
N GLY A 59 0.52 15.72 -0.72
CA GLY A 59 -0.42 14.85 -0.05
C GLY A 59 -0.05 14.54 1.38
N LYS A 60 -0.41 13.33 1.80
CA LYS A 60 -0.17 12.83 3.14
C LYS A 60 0.09 11.33 3.15
N VAL A 61 1.02 10.90 3.98
CA VAL A 61 1.12 9.49 4.37
C VAL A 61 0.00 9.15 5.34
N VAL A 62 -0.90 8.24 4.94
CA VAL A 62 -2.06 7.79 5.73
C VAL A 62 -1.83 6.44 6.41
N TYR A 63 -0.81 5.70 5.99
CA TYR A 63 -0.34 4.48 6.65
C TYR A 63 1.18 4.44 6.63
N HIS A 64 1.75 3.98 7.74
CA HIS A 64 3.18 3.80 7.96
C HIS A 64 3.40 2.52 8.76
N GLY A 65 4.06 1.53 8.15
CA GLY A 65 4.39 0.26 8.79
C GLY A 65 4.66 -0.85 7.80
N ASP A 66 5.11 -2.00 8.27
CA ASP A 66 5.47 -3.15 7.44
C ASP A 66 4.22 -3.80 6.81
N LEU A 67 4.11 -3.82 5.49
CA LEU A 67 3.01 -4.45 4.74
C LEU A 67 3.32 -5.88 4.32
N ASN A 68 4.59 -6.23 4.10
CA ASN A 68 5.02 -7.50 3.51
C ASN A 68 5.81 -8.42 4.46
N ASP A 69 5.89 -8.06 5.74
CA ASP A 69 6.60 -8.75 6.82
C ASP A 69 8.12 -8.88 6.55
N ASP A 70 8.71 -7.91 5.85
CA ASP A 70 10.15 -7.89 5.54
C ASP A 70 11.01 -7.11 6.57
N GLY A 71 10.35 -6.53 7.58
CA GLY A 71 10.96 -5.74 8.64
C GLY A 71 11.22 -4.27 8.29
N GLN A 72 10.82 -3.82 7.10
CA GLN A 72 10.96 -2.46 6.63
C GLN A 72 9.64 -1.70 6.70
N GLU A 73 9.71 -0.36 6.78
CA GLU A 73 8.52 0.47 6.83
C GLU A 73 8.00 0.74 5.42
N ASP A 74 6.74 0.40 5.17
CA ASP A 74 6.01 0.69 3.96
C ASP A 74 4.99 1.80 4.18
N PHE A 75 4.47 2.33 3.07
CA PHE A 75 3.67 3.55 3.10
C PHE A 75 2.42 3.44 2.24
N ILE A 76 1.34 4.05 2.72
CA ILE A 76 0.22 4.44 1.84
C ILE A 76 0.16 5.96 1.82
N PHE A 77 0.27 6.52 0.62
CA PHE A 77 0.18 7.96 0.37
C PHE A 77 -1.19 8.30 -0.22
N THR A 78 -1.76 9.44 0.15
CA THR A 78 -2.94 10.02 -0.47
C THR A 78 -2.62 11.39 -1.06
N SER A 79 -3.02 11.63 -2.30
CA SER A 79 -2.72 12.85 -3.05
C SER A 79 -3.81 13.91 -2.87
N TYR A 80 -3.47 15.16 -2.59
CA TYR A 80 -4.45 16.25 -2.41
C TYR A 80 -5.03 16.77 -3.73
N SER A 81 -4.25 16.71 -4.82
CA SER A 81 -4.67 17.17 -6.15
C SER A 81 -5.74 16.27 -6.78
N SER A 82 -5.88 15.04 -6.26
CA SER A 82 -6.74 14.00 -6.82
C SER A 82 -8.23 14.14 -6.51
N ARG A 83 -8.60 15.02 -5.58
CA ARG A 83 -9.99 15.18 -5.12
C ARG A 83 -10.83 15.95 -6.15
N GLY A 84 -11.13 15.28 -7.24
CA GLY A 84 -11.96 15.79 -8.34
C GLY A 84 -13.44 15.89 -7.96
N SER A 85 -14.30 16.11 -8.96
CA SER A 85 -15.76 16.22 -8.78
C SER A 85 -16.41 14.96 -8.21
N ALA A 86 -15.75 13.80 -8.33
CA ALA A 86 -16.20 12.52 -7.80
C ALA A 86 -16.04 12.38 -6.27
N GLY A 87 -15.21 13.24 -5.65
CA GLY A 87 -14.94 13.26 -4.21
C GLY A 87 -13.94 12.22 -3.69
N ASP A 88 -13.56 11.24 -4.53
CA ASP A 88 -12.52 10.25 -4.24
C ASP A 88 -11.14 10.90 -4.17
N SER A 89 -10.24 10.28 -3.41
CA SER A 89 -8.82 10.63 -3.37
C SER A 89 -8.01 9.49 -3.98
N THR A 90 -6.94 9.82 -4.71
CA THR A 90 -5.97 8.84 -5.20
C THR A 90 -5.09 8.40 -4.05
N PHE A 91 -4.89 7.09 -3.95
CA PHE A 91 -3.95 6.47 -3.05
C PHE A 91 -2.84 5.77 -3.83
N ALA A 92 -1.65 5.73 -3.25
CA ALA A 92 -0.51 4.95 -3.74
C ALA A 92 -0.01 4.04 -2.63
N PHE A 93 0.07 2.74 -2.90
CA PHE A 93 0.60 1.72 -2.01
C PHE A 93 2.06 1.49 -2.36
N LEU A 94 2.95 1.77 -1.42
CA LEU A 94 4.38 1.94 -1.65
C LEU A 94 5.17 1.00 -0.75
N ILE A 95 5.88 0.03 -1.33
CA ILE A 95 6.75 -0.90 -0.60
C ILE A 95 8.20 -0.43 -0.64
N GLN A 96 8.89 -0.49 0.49
CA GLN A 96 10.27 -0.07 0.63
C GLN A 96 11.23 -1.07 -0.01
N CYS A 97 11.81 -0.68 -1.13
CA CYS A 97 12.93 -1.36 -1.77
C CYS A 97 14.25 -0.65 -1.44
N HIS A 98 15.39 -1.33 -1.51
CA HIS A 98 16.68 -0.72 -1.18
C HIS A 98 16.97 0.56 -2.00
N GLY A 99 16.72 1.74 -1.40
CA GLY A 99 16.94 3.06 -1.98
C GLY A 99 15.77 3.69 -2.75
N TYR A 100 14.61 3.04 -2.86
CA TYR A 100 13.41 3.61 -3.50
C TYR A 100 12.13 2.91 -3.01
N LEU A 101 10.97 3.53 -3.25
CA LEU A 101 9.68 2.92 -3.01
C LEU A 101 9.12 2.33 -4.32
N LYS A 102 8.72 1.06 -4.30
CA LYS A 102 8.00 0.43 -5.40
C LYS A 102 6.51 0.71 -5.26
N HIS A 103 5.89 1.18 -6.34
CA HIS A 103 4.44 1.31 -6.41
C HIS A 103 3.80 -0.06 -6.70
N VAL A 104 3.03 -0.58 -5.75
CA VAL A 104 2.40 -1.91 -5.83
C VAL A 104 0.87 -1.87 -5.92
N GLY A 105 0.28 -0.68 -6.07
CA GLY A 105 -1.16 -0.54 -6.21
C GLY A 105 -1.66 0.80 -5.68
N GLY A 106 -2.98 0.93 -5.65
CA GLY A 106 -3.63 2.20 -5.34
C GLY A 106 -4.53 2.65 -6.51
N ASP A 107 -5.58 3.38 -6.18
CA ASP A 107 -6.59 3.90 -7.10
C ASP A 107 -7.35 5.04 -6.40
N TYR A 108 -8.43 5.50 -7.03
CA TYR A 108 -9.40 6.45 -6.46
C TYR A 108 -10.32 5.76 -5.45
N PHE A 109 -10.17 6.12 -4.17
CA PHE A 109 -11.00 5.60 -3.08
C PHE A 109 -11.53 6.73 -2.19
N ALA A 110 -12.55 6.43 -1.38
CA ALA A 110 -12.98 7.31 -0.30
C ALA A 110 -12.01 7.24 0.89
N GLU A 111 -11.55 6.03 1.22
CA GLU A 111 -10.68 5.74 2.36
C GLU A 111 -9.97 4.40 2.13
N VAL A 112 -8.85 4.18 2.83
CA VAL A 112 -8.09 2.94 2.84
C VAL A 112 -7.72 2.55 4.27
N LYS A 113 -7.75 1.26 4.57
CA LYS A 113 -7.42 0.70 5.88
C LYS A 113 -6.64 -0.58 5.71
N VAL A 114 -5.43 -0.64 6.27
CA VAL A 114 -4.66 -1.88 6.37
C VAL A 114 -5.30 -2.78 7.42
N LEU A 115 -5.48 -4.06 7.11
CA LEU A 115 -6.08 -5.02 8.03
C LEU A 115 -5.00 -5.71 8.88
N ASP A 116 -5.16 -5.62 10.20
CA ASP A 116 -4.34 -6.37 11.13
C ASP A 116 -4.81 -7.83 11.18
N GLY A 117 -3.92 -8.77 10.86
CA GLY A 117 -4.20 -10.21 10.95
C GLY A 117 -3.59 -11.02 9.82
N THR A 118 -3.83 -12.32 9.84
CA THR A 118 -3.39 -13.23 8.78
C THR A 118 -4.12 -12.89 7.47
N PRO A 119 -3.38 -12.61 6.37
CA PRO A 119 -4.00 -12.34 5.06
C PRO A 119 -4.89 -13.51 4.63
N LYS A 120 -6.05 -13.21 4.02
CA LYS A 120 -7.01 -14.27 3.65
C LYS A 120 -6.46 -15.26 2.63
N ASN A 121 -5.47 -14.85 1.84
CA ASN A 121 -4.83 -15.70 0.83
C ASN A 121 -3.63 -16.49 1.38
N GLY A 122 -3.36 -16.42 2.69
CA GLY A 122 -2.34 -17.23 3.36
C GLY A 122 -0.89 -16.86 3.02
N GLY A 123 -0.65 -15.63 2.57
CA GLY A 123 0.70 -15.06 2.38
C GLY A 123 1.11 -14.10 3.49
N ASP A 124 2.27 -13.45 3.31
CA ASP A 124 2.89 -12.55 4.31
C ASP A 124 2.50 -11.08 4.09
N VAL A 125 1.90 -10.75 2.94
CA VAL A 125 1.50 -9.39 2.61
C VAL A 125 0.09 -9.09 3.12
N LYS A 126 -0.03 -8.07 3.97
CA LYS A 126 -1.28 -7.65 4.63
C LYS A 126 -2.38 -7.33 3.62
N ASP A 127 -3.61 -7.74 3.93
CA ASP A 127 -4.79 -7.34 3.17
C ASP A 127 -5.12 -5.85 3.43
N ILE A 128 -5.65 -5.17 2.42
CA ILE A 128 -6.12 -3.79 2.51
C ILE A 128 -7.63 -3.75 2.28
N GLU A 129 -8.35 -3.07 3.17
CA GLU A 129 -9.75 -2.73 2.96
C GLU A 129 -9.82 -1.31 2.40
N ILE A 130 -10.31 -1.17 1.18
CA ILE A 130 -10.60 0.12 0.57
C ILE A 130 -12.09 0.41 0.72
N TYR A 131 -12.45 1.69 0.70
CA TYR A 131 -13.82 2.14 0.80
C TYR A 131 -14.18 2.93 -0.44
N SER A 132 -15.25 2.53 -1.12
CA SER A 132 -15.82 3.28 -2.25
C SER A 132 -17.06 4.04 -1.80
N TYR A 133 -17.27 5.27 -2.27
CA TYR A 133 -18.53 5.97 -1.99
C TYR A 133 -19.70 5.28 -2.68
N ILE A 134 -20.77 5.06 -1.94
CA ILE A 134 -22.02 4.56 -2.51
C ILE A 134 -22.67 5.72 -3.28
N ARG A 135 -22.85 5.54 -4.59
CA ARG A 135 -23.41 6.57 -5.47
C ARG A 135 -24.86 6.28 -5.85
N ASP A 136 -25.61 7.33 -6.19
CA ASP A 136 -26.94 7.21 -6.76
C ASP A 136 -26.89 7.01 -8.28
N LYS A 137 -28.05 6.88 -8.94
CA LYS A 137 -28.13 6.69 -10.40
C LYS A 137 -27.59 7.86 -11.22
N ARG A 138 -27.31 9.00 -10.60
CA ARG A 138 -26.73 10.21 -11.23
C ARG A 138 -25.24 10.34 -10.94
N GLY A 139 -24.63 9.36 -10.26
CA GLY A 139 -23.23 9.38 -9.86
C GLY A 139 -22.93 10.24 -8.63
N GLN A 140 -23.95 10.73 -7.92
CA GLN A 140 -23.73 11.55 -6.72
C GLN A 140 -23.53 10.68 -5.49
N ILE A 141 -22.59 11.07 -4.61
CA ILE A 141 -22.35 10.40 -3.32
C ILE A 141 -23.63 10.44 -2.48
N ARG A 142 -24.03 9.29 -1.96
CA ARG A 142 -25.16 9.18 -1.03
C ARG A 142 -24.71 9.52 0.39
N TYR A 143 -25.56 10.23 1.11
CA TYR A 143 -25.30 10.64 2.49
C TYR A 143 -26.35 10.08 3.44
N LYS A 144 -25.94 9.72 4.65
CA LYS A 144 -26.81 9.46 5.79
C LYS A 144 -26.65 10.61 6.78
N GLY A 145 -27.52 11.61 6.69
CA GLY A 145 -27.31 12.88 7.39
C GLY A 145 -26.14 13.65 6.76
N LYS A 146 -25.07 13.89 7.53
CA LYS A 146 -23.85 14.57 7.05
C LYS A 146 -22.71 13.61 6.69
N GLU A 147 -22.91 12.31 6.92
CA GLU A 147 -21.89 11.29 6.67
C GLU A 147 -22.05 10.72 5.26
N ALA A 148 -20.97 10.76 4.49
CA ALA A 148 -20.90 10.11 3.19
C ALA A 148 -20.95 8.59 3.39
N MET A 149 -21.82 7.92 2.65
CA MET A 149 -21.96 6.47 2.74
C MET A 149 -20.87 5.80 1.90
N THR A 150 -20.19 4.83 2.49
CA THR A 150 -19.17 4.02 1.80
C THR A 150 -19.49 2.54 1.88
N ARG A 151 -18.87 1.76 0.98
CA ARG A 151 -18.88 0.30 0.99
C ARG A 151 -17.42 -0.19 1.04
N PRO A 152 -17.09 -1.14 1.93
CA PRO A 152 -15.75 -1.72 1.98
C PRO A 152 -15.56 -2.75 0.86
N HIS A 153 -14.34 -2.82 0.35
CA HIS A 153 -13.87 -3.83 -0.60
C HIS A 153 -12.50 -4.34 -0.15
N LEU A 154 -12.31 -5.65 -0.24
CA LEU A 154 -11.03 -6.27 0.07
C LEU A 154 -10.12 -6.21 -1.16
N TRP A 155 -8.93 -5.67 -0.96
CA TRP A 155 -7.82 -5.68 -1.90
C TRP A 155 -6.70 -6.54 -1.33
N GLN A 156 -6.20 -7.44 -2.16
CA GLN A 156 -5.24 -8.45 -1.74
C GLN A 156 -4.03 -8.41 -2.66
N PHE A 157 -2.86 -8.63 -2.09
CA PHE A 157 -1.66 -8.72 -2.87
C PHE A 157 -1.64 -10.01 -3.70
N ASN A 158 -1.39 -9.89 -4.99
CA ASN A 158 -1.23 -11.01 -5.90
C ASN A 158 0.26 -11.25 -6.15
N PRO A 159 0.86 -12.35 -5.65
CA PRO A 159 2.28 -12.62 -5.82
C PRO A 159 2.74 -12.79 -7.28
N HIS A 160 1.83 -13.10 -8.20
CA HIS A 160 2.17 -13.31 -9.61
C HIS A 160 2.32 -11.99 -10.37
N THR A 161 1.45 -11.02 -10.09
CA THR A 161 1.50 -9.68 -10.71
C THR A 161 2.29 -8.70 -9.87
N GLN A 162 2.55 -9.03 -8.61
CA GLN A 162 3.16 -8.19 -7.59
C GLN A 162 2.40 -6.88 -7.34
N LEU A 163 1.07 -6.93 -7.49
CA LEU A 163 0.17 -5.82 -7.28
C LEU A 163 -0.95 -6.17 -6.31
N TYR A 164 -1.45 -5.16 -5.61
CA TYR A 164 -2.74 -5.25 -4.92
C TYR A 164 -3.88 -5.24 -5.95
N GLU A 165 -4.77 -6.22 -5.84
CA GLU A 165 -5.90 -6.42 -6.73
C GLU A 165 -7.20 -6.60 -5.92
N GLY A 166 -8.28 -6.02 -6.41
CA GLY A 166 -9.59 -6.10 -5.77
C GLY A 166 -10.67 -5.42 -6.61
N GLN A 167 -11.91 -5.54 -6.18
CA GLN A 167 -13.02 -4.79 -6.79
C GLN A 167 -13.13 -3.40 -6.15
N SER A 168 -13.62 -2.43 -6.91
CA SER A 168 -14.08 -1.11 -6.46
C SER A 168 -15.40 -0.76 -7.17
N GLU A 169 -16.16 0.20 -6.64
CA GLU A 169 -17.50 0.58 -7.15
C GLU A 169 -17.46 1.66 -8.25
#